data_AF-A0A1H9RIJ8-F1
#
_entry.id   AF-A0A1H9RIJ8-F1
#
_cell.length_a   1.000
_cell.length_b   1.000
_cell.length_c   1.000
_cell.angle_alpha   90.00
_cell.angle_beta   90.00
_cell.angle_gamma   90.00
#
_symmetry.space_group_name_H-M   'P 1'
#
loop_
_entity.id
_entity.type
_entity.pdbx_description
1 polymer ?
#
loop_
_entity_poly.entity_id
_entity_poly.type
_entity_poly.pdbx_seq_one_letter_code
_entity_poly.pdbx_strand_id
1 'polypeptide(L)' 'MTTQRDKRQRSAPDLVNRCFVANDINELWVADMTYIPTWAGFLYLAAVLDVYSRKVVGWAFGERMTTG' A
#
# COMPACT_ATOMS: atom_id res chain seq x y z
N MET A 1 -19.41 -7.36 -6.37
CA MET A 1 -17.95 -7.38 -6.63
C MET A 1 -17.32 -8.19 -5.52
N THR A 2 -17.04 -9.47 -5.74
CA THR A 2 -16.50 -10.36 -4.71
C THR A 2 -15.11 -10.77 -5.17
N THR A 3 -14.07 -10.30 -4.48
CA THR A 3 -12.70 -10.71 -4.75
C THR A 3 -12.58 -12.21 -4.51
N GLN A 4 -12.45 -12.98 -5.59
CA GLN A 4 -12.29 -14.43 -5.49
C GLN A 4 -10.83 -14.70 -5.13
N ARG A 5 -10.56 -14.98 -3.85
CA ARG A 5 -9.23 -15.39 -3.39
C ARG A 5 -8.87 -16.70 -4.09
N ASP A 6 -7.83 -16.67 -4.93
CA ASP A 6 -7.30 -17.88 -5.54
C ASP A 6 -6.75 -18.79 -4.43
N LYS A 7 -7.39 -19.94 -4.22
CA LYS A 7 -7.02 -20.90 -3.17
C LYS A 7 -5.63 -21.50 -3.39
N ARG A 8 -5.07 -21.36 -4.60
CA ARG A 8 -3.72 -21.83 -4.95
C ARG A 8 -2.64 -20.81 -4.58
N GLN A 9 -3.02 -19.55 -4.34
CA GLN A 9 -2.09 -18.52 -3.87
C GLN A 9 -1.91 -18.65 -2.35
N ARG A 10 -0.71 -19.04 -1.92
CA ARG A 10 -0.32 -19.00 -0.52
C ARG A 10 -0.49 -17.57 -0.04
N SER A 11 -1.24 -17.38 1.06
CA SER A 11 -1.37 -16.05 1.64
C SER A 11 -0.02 -15.55 2.11
N ALA A 12 0.23 -14.26 1.85
CA ALA A 12 1.40 -13.61 2.38
C ALA A 12 1.44 -13.80 3.90
N PRO A 13 2.60 -14.17 4.47
CA PRO A 13 2.74 -14.26 5.91
C PRO A 13 2.45 -12.90 6.54
N ASP A 14 1.67 -12.89 7.62
CA ASP A 14 1.45 -11.67 8.42
C ASP A 14 2.68 -11.44 9.28
N LEU A 15 3.67 -10.76 8.72
CA LEU A 15 4.96 -10.50 9.37
C LEU A 15 4.84 -9.59 10.59
N VAL A 16 3.71 -8.88 10.74
CA VAL A 16 3.50 -7.87 11.78
C VAL A 16 2.44 -8.29 12.80
N ASN A 17 1.80 -9.45 12.62
CA ASN A 17 0.70 -9.94 13.46
C ASN A 17 -0.39 -8.87 13.70
N ARG A 18 -0.69 -8.05 12.67
CA ARG A 18 -1.58 -6.88 12.74
C ARG A 18 -1.21 -5.82 13.79
N CYS A 19 0.02 -5.84 14.30
CA CYS A 19 0.55 -4.81 15.19
C CYS A 19 1.23 -3.72 14.34
N PHE A 20 0.57 -2.59 14.18
CA PHE A 20 1.08 -1.44 13.42
C PHE A 20 1.75 -0.42 14.34
N VAL A 21 2.75 -0.87 15.09
CA VAL A 21 3.54 -0.05 16.02
C VAL A 21 5.01 -0.25 15.69
N ALA A 22 5.77 0.84 15.63
CA ALA A 22 7.22 0.87 15.45
C ALA A 22 7.85 1.68 16.57
N ASN A 23 9.04 1.27 17.03
CA ASN A 23 9.76 1.94 18.11
C ASN A 23 10.87 2.87 17.57
N ASP A 24 11.28 2.66 16.31
CA ASP A 24 12.26 3.50 15.61
C ASP A 24 11.93 3.66 14.11
N ILE A 25 12.63 4.58 13.45
CA ILE A 25 12.52 4.83 12.01
C ILE A 25 12.97 3.61 11.20
N ASN A 26 12.29 3.33 10.08
CA ASN A 26 12.59 2.24 9.16
C ASN A 26 12.38 0.82 9.71
N GLU A 27 11.69 0.64 10.84
CA GLU A 27 11.33 -0.69 11.35
C GLU A 27 10.06 -1.25 10.69
N LEU A 28 9.10 -0.40 10.37
CA LEU A 28 7.83 -0.79 9.78
C LEU A 28 7.33 0.27 8.80
N TRP A 29 7.03 -0.18 7.58
CA TRP A 29 6.40 0.63 6.55
C TRP A 29 5.00 0.11 6.22
N VAL A 30 4.07 1.02 6.00
CA VAL A 30 2.72 0.70 5.52
C VAL A 30 2.54 1.30 4.13
N ALA A 31 1.93 0.52 3.24
CA ALA A 31 1.60 0.96 1.90
C ALA A 31 0.07 0.99 1.73
N ASP A 32 -0.42 2.05 1.12
CA ASP A 32 -1.82 2.18 0.71
C ASP A 32 -1.90 2.60 -0.75
N MET A 33 -2.97 2.19 -1.43
CA MET A 33 -3.27 2.61 -2.78
C MET A 33 -4.67 3.21 -2.84
N THR A 34 -4.76 4.44 -3.33
CA THR A 34 -6.01 5.18 -3.47
C THR A 34 -6.13 5.77 -4.87
N TYR A 35 -7.31 6.31 -5.19
CA TYR A 35 -7.56 7.03 -6.44
C TYR A 35 -7.77 8.52 -6.17
N ILE A 36 -7.20 9.36 -7.03
CA ILE A 36 -7.35 10.81 -6.99
C ILE A 36 -8.23 11.22 -8.17
N PRO A 37 -9.43 11.81 -7.93
CA PRO A 37 -10.27 12.36 -8.99
C PRO A 37 -9.61 13.58 -9.64
N THR A 38 -9.70 13.66 -10.96
CA THR A 38 -9.24 14.78 -11.78
C THR A 38 -10.31 15.14 -12.81
N TRP A 39 -10.20 16.29 -13.47
CA TRP A 39 -11.14 16.67 -14.54
C TRP A 39 -11.02 15.80 -15.81
N ALA A 40 -9.92 15.08 -15.99
CA ALA A 40 -9.69 14.20 -17.13
C ALA A 40 -9.95 12.71 -16.83
N GLY A 41 -10.37 12.37 -15.60
CA GLY A 41 -10.51 10.98 -15.14
C GLY A 41 -9.93 10.79 -13.74
N PHE A 42 -9.29 9.65 -13.48
CA PHE A 42 -8.71 9.31 -12.18
C PHE A 42 -7.24 8.90 -12.30
N LEU A 43 -6.45 9.22 -11.28
CA LEU A 43 -5.09 8.71 -11.10
C LEU A 43 -5.04 7.75 -9.93
N TYR A 44 -4.29 6.65 -10.07
CA TYR A 44 -3.93 5.82 -8.93
C TYR A 44 -2.73 6.43 -8.23
N LEU A 45 -2.78 6.56 -6.91
CA LEU A 45 -1.66 6.92 -6.06
C LEU A 45 -1.31 5.72 -5.18
N ALA A 46 -0.08 5.23 -5.30
CA ALA A 46 0.52 4.30 -4.34
C ALA A 46 1.48 5.09 -3.45
N ALA A 47 1.30 5.02 -2.13
CA ALA A 47 2.17 5.69 -1.16
C ALA A 47 2.66 4.71 -0.11
N VAL A 48 3.91 4.88 0.32
CA VAL A 48 4.53 4.13 1.41
C VAL A 48 4.89 5.11 2.53
N LEU A 49 4.43 4.81 3.74
CA LEU A 49 4.65 5.60 4.94
C LEU A 49 5.49 4.83 5.94
N ASP A 50 6.42 5.54 6.58
CA ASP A 50 7.09 5.05 7.79
C ASP A 50 6.17 5.20 9.01
N VAL A 51 5.95 4.10 9.74
CA VAL A 51 4.96 4.07 10.84
C VAL A 51 5.38 4.94 12.03
N TYR A 52 6.69 4.97 12.33
CA TYR A 52 7.23 5.73 13.45
C TYR A 52 7.15 7.24 13.19
N SER A 53 7.76 7.69 12.10
CA SER A 53 7.90 9.12 11.78
C SER A 53 6.67 9.74 11.09
N ARG A 54 5.75 8.92 10.58
CA ARG A 54 4.60 9.32 9.75
C ARG A 54 4.98 10.05 8.47
N LYS A 55 6.22 9.89 8.00
CA LYS A 55 6.71 10.49 6.75
C LYS A 55 6.52 9.54 5.57
N VAL A 56 6.30 10.12 4.39
CA VAL A 56 6.29 9.38 3.11
C VAL A 56 7.72 8.98 2.77
N VAL A 57 7.96 7.69 2.63
CA VAL A 57 9.27 7.14 2.21
C VAL A 57 9.35 6.92 0.70
N GLY A 58 8.19 6.78 0.04
CA GLY A 58 8.09 6.64 -1.41
C GLY A 58 6.66 6.76 -1.91
N TRP A 59 6.49 7.15 -3.16
CA TRP A 59 5.18 7.26 -3.81
C TRP A 59 5.31 7.12 -5.33
N ALA A 60 4.24 6.67 -5.98
CA ALA A 60 4.11 6.61 -7.43
C ALA A 60 2.66 6.88 -7.82
N PHE A 61 2.46 7.49 -9.00
CA PHE A 61 1.14 7.70 -9.57
C PHE A 61 1.08 7.29 -11.04
N GLY A 62 -0.11 6.92 -11.51
CA GLY A 62 -0.32 6.57 -12.90
C GLY A 62 -1.79 6.39 -13.26
N GLU A 63 -2.08 6.43 -14.55
CA GLU A 63 -3.43 6.21 -15.09
C GLU A 63 -3.84 4.73 -15.08
N ARG A 64 -2.89 3.80 -14.90
CA ARG A 64 -3.13 2.35 -14.85
C ARG A 64 -2.33 1.71 -13.72
N MET A 65 -2.96 0.81 -12.97
CA MET A 65 -2.25 -0.11 -12.08
C MET A 65 -1.38 -1.03 -12.95
N THR A 66 -0.07 -0.85 -12.88
CA THR A 66 0.91 -1.69 -13.58
C THR A 66 1.57 -2.58 -12.54
N THR A 67 1.37 -3.89 -12.62
CA THR A 67 2.06 -4.85 -11.75
C THR A 67 3.44 -5.12 -12.35
N GLY A 68 4.49 -4.63 -11.69
CA GLY A 68 5.89 -4.99 -11.99
C GLY A 68 6.30 -6.30 -11.36
#